data_AF-A0A8T4KT15-F1
#
_entry.id   AF-A0A8T4KT15-F1
#
_cell.length_a   1.000
_cell.length_b   1.000
_cell.length_c   1.000
_cell.angle_alpha   90.00
_cell.angle_beta   90.00
_cell.angle_gamma   90.00
#
_symmetry.space_group_name_H-M   'P 1'
#
loop_
_entity.id
_entity.type
_entity.pdbx_description
1 polymer ?
#
loop_
_entity_poly.entity_id
_entity_poly.type
_entity_poly.pdbx_seq_one_letter_code
_entity_poly.pdbx_strand_id
1 'polypeptide(L)'
;MSEGYYKHIPLSQKVRRAKGSQSFLKTLRGKYIIHGNKKIFAQTFIDKERSRINLVVHNAGKQLFQRLCNFEARKTKDGWNVYHRYLHDDYHGLNLGRLGFRLIEIAIKKHGGKEIFLEADRKDVINTVLGLGWNIDPKFEVNFKNALGLEKSDSLPSRQEIRRKLRQRRDESLGTTIRLMKECK
;
A
#
# COMPACT_ATOMS: atom_id res chain seq x y z
N MET A 1 5.76 8.78 23.06
CA MET A 1 5.59 9.72 21.94
C MET A 1 6.27 9.12 20.71
N SER A 2 5.57 8.89 19.59
CA SER A 2 6.13 8.23 18.40
C SER A 2 6.08 9.14 17.18
N GLU A 3 7.07 10.03 17.07
CA GLU A 3 7.30 10.83 15.86
C GLU A 3 8.54 10.31 15.14
N GLY A 4 8.34 9.64 14.00
CA GLY A 4 9.48 9.15 13.22
C GLY A 4 9.17 8.22 12.06
N TYR A 5 8.08 8.44 11.31
CA TYR A 5 7.85 7.72 10.03
C TYR A 5 7.54 8.64 8.85
N TYR A 6 7.21 9.90 9.12
CA TYR A 6 6.65 10.83 8.14
C TYR A 6 7.49 12.09 7.96
N LYS A 7 8.71 12.17 8.51
CA LYS A 7 9.48 13.43 8.59
C LYS A 7 9.76 14.08 7.23
N HIS A 8 9.76 13.33 6.12
CA HIS A 8 10.17 13.83 4.80
C HIS A 8 9.08 13.86 3.70
N ILE A 9 7.82 13.56 4.03
CA ILE A 9 6.70 13.81 3.10
C ILE A 9 6.22 15.25 3.34
N PRO A 10 5.99 16.08 2.31
CA PRO A 10 5.37 17.39 2.50
C PRO A 10 4.05 17.25 3.27
N LEU A 11 3.81 18.08 4.29
CA LEU A 11 2.57 18.04 5.09
C LEU A 11 1.32 18.09 4.20
N SER A 12 1.39 18.87 3.12
CA SER A 12 0.33 18.99 2.11
C SER A 12 -0.04 17.68 1.42
N GLN A 13 0.87 16.70 1.35
CA GLN A 13 0.65 15.40 0.72
C GLN A 13 0.36 14.28 1.71
N LYS A 14 0.38 14.54 3.03
CA LYS A 14 0.18 13.51 4.06
C LYS A 14 -1.29 13.16 4.22
N VAL A 15 -1.62 11.89 4.04
CA VAL A 15 -2.86 11.31 4.57
C VAL A 15 -2.75 11.26 6.10
N ARG A 16 -3.73 11.81 6.81
CA ARG A 16 -3.76 11.84 8.28
C ARG A 16 -5.05 11.24 8.80
N ARG A 17 -5.01 10.60 9.96
CA ARG A 17 -6.24 10.13 10.63
C ARG A 17 -7.09 11.34 11.03
N ALA A 18 -8.41 11.26 10.84
CA ALA A 18 -9.33 12.30 11.28
C ALA A 18 -9.40 12.37 12.82
N LYS A 19 -9.48 13.58 13.38
CA LYS A 19 -9.63 13.79 14.83
C LYS A 19 -10.88 13.05 15.33
N GLY A 20 -10.77 12.37 16.48
CA GLY A 20 -11.86 11.60 17.08
C GLY A 20 -12.20 10.28 16.36
N SER A 21 -11.51 9.93 15.28
CA SER A 21 -11.75 8.65 14.60
C SER A 21 -11.17 7.48 15.40
N GLN A 22 -11.91 6.37 15.45
CA GLN A 22 -11.46 5.11 16.03
C GLN A 22 -10.10 4.69 15.43
N SER A 23 -9.27 4.08 16.27
CA SER A 23 -7.98 3.56 15.80
C SER A 23 -8.22 2.35 14.90
N PHE A 24 -7.75 2.42 13.64
CA PHE A 24 -7.83 1.30 12.71
C PHE A 24 -7.14 0.04 13.27
N LEU A 25 -6.06 0.21 14.05
CA LEU A 25 -5.41 -0.90 14.76
C LEU A 25 -6.39 -1.63 15.69
N LYS A 26 -7.37 -0.95 16.29
CA LYS A 26 -8.36 -1.55 17.17
C LYS A 26 -9.51 -2.17 16.39
N THR A 27 -10.05 -1.47 15.40
CA THR A 27 -11.35 -1.81 14.79
C THR A 27 -11.30 -2.27 13.33
N LEU A 28 -10.14 -2.18 12.66
CA LEU A 28 -9.98 -2.37 11.21
C LEU A 28 -10.89 -1.46 10.36
N ARG A 29 -11.26 -0.31 10.95
CA ARG A 29 -12.05 0.75 10.32
C ARG A 29 -11.54 2.12 10.78
N GLY A 30 -11.60 3.14 9.94
CA GLY A 30 -11.12 4.48 10.31
C GLY A 30 -11.40 5.56 9.27
N LYS A 31 -11.57 6.80 9.75
CA LYS A 31 -11.71 8.01 8.93
C LYS A 31 -10.35 8.68 8.77
N TYR A 32 -10.02 9.09 7.56
CA TYR A 32 -8.80 9.79 7.22
C TYR A 32 -9.11 11.07 6.44
N ILE A 33 -8.16 12.00 6.47
CA ILE A 33 -8.19 13.26 5.75
C ILE A 33 -6.99 13.24 4.80
N ILE A 34 -7.25 13.53 3.53
CA ILE A 34 -6.22 13.68 2.49
C ILE A 34 -6.15 15.15 2.04
N HIS A 35 -5.27 15.44 1.08
CA HIS A 35 -5.10 16.80 0.53
C HIS A 35 -6.44 17.47 0.17
N GLY A 36 -6.54 18.79 0.43
CA GLY A 36 -7.76 19.57 0.24
C GLY A 36 -8.86 19.26 1.28
N ASN A 37 -8.52 18.73 2.45
CA ASN A 37 -9.46 18.32 3.52
C ASN A 37 -10.53 17.30 3.08
N LYS A 38 -10.32 16.59 1.96
CA LYS A 38 -11.20 15.52 1.52
C LYS A 38 -11.20 14.40 2.58
N LYS A 39 -12.39 14.02 3.05
CA LYS A 39 -12.56 12.97 4.06
C LYS A 39 -12.81 11.63 3.35
N ILE A 40 -12.04 10.62 3.75
CA ILE A 40 -12.19 9.25 3.27
C ILE A 40 -12.43 8.32 4.46
N PHE A 41 -13.08 7.20 4.20
CA PHE A 41 -13.26 6.13 5.16
C PHE A 41 -12.64 4.85 4.62
N ALA A 42 -11.88 4.17 5.48
CA ALA A 42 -11.28 2.89 5.18
C ALA A 42 -11.89 1.81 6.08
N GLN A 43 -12.21 0.66 5.50
CA GLN A 43 -12.76 -0.47 6.22
C GLN A 43 -12.28 -1.78 5.61
N THR A 44 -11.94 -2.73 6.48
CA THR A 44 -11.64 -4.09 6.10
C THR A 44 -12.85 -5.01 6.26
N PHE A 45 -13.00 -5.93 5.32
CA PHE A 45 -13.92 -7.07 5.35
C PHE A 45 -13.08 -8.35 5.33
N ILE A 46 -13.41 -9.29 6.22
CA ILE A 46 -12.64 -10.52 6.40
C ILE A 46 -13.55 -11.70 6.10
N ASP A 47 -13.13 -12.50 5.14
CA ASP A 47 -13.72 -13.80 4.81
C ASP A 47 -12.80 -14.87 5.40
N LYS A 48 -13.27 -15.48 6.51
CA LYS A 48 -12.50 -16.49 7.24
C LYS A 48 -12.44 -17.82 6.49
N GLU A 49 -13.52 -18.20 5.81
CA GLU A 49 -13.62 -19.48 5.08
C GLU A 49 -12.62 -19.52 3.93
N ARG A 50 -12.53 -18.42 3.18
CA ARG A 50 -11.62 -18.32 2.03
C ARG A 50 -10.26 -17.74 2.38
N SER A 51 -10.01 -17.47 3.67
CA SER A 51 -8.79 -16.80 4.17
C SER A 51 -8.43 -15.55 3.35
N ARG A 52 -9.42 -14.67 3.19
CA ARG A 52 -9.34 -13.47 2.36
C ARG A 52 -9.66 -12.21 3.16
N ILE A 53 -8.93 -11.14 2.87
CA ILE A 53 -9.11 -9.81 3.45
C ILE A 53 -9.35 -8.83 2.30
N ASN A 54 -10.41 -8.03 2.36
CA ASN A 54 -10.65 -6.94 1.42
C ASN A 54 -10.64 -5.62 2.19
N LEU A 55 -9.75 -4.72 1.83
CA LEU A 55 -9.71 -3.35 2.32
C LEU A 55 -10.31 -2.42 1.26
N VAL A 56 -11.38 -1.74 1.63
CA VAL A 56 -12.03 -0.75 0.78
C VAL A 56 -11.83 0.63 1.39
N VAL A 57 -11.39 1.57 0.56
CA VAL A 57 -11.37 3.00 0.88
C VAL A 57 -12.41 3.68 0.01
N HIS A 58 -13.30 4.47 0.62
CA HIS A 58 -14.33 5.22 -0.10
C HIS A 58 -14.41 6.66 0.39
N ASN A 59 -15.08 7.50 -0.40
CA ASN A 59 -15.39 8.87 0.01
C ASN A 59 -16.36 8.84 1.20
N ALA A 60 -16.08 9.63 2.24
CA ALA A 60 -16.90 9.66 3.45
C ALA A 60 -18.10 10.63 3.37
N GLY A 61 -18.25 11.38 2.27
CA GLY A 61 -19.22 12.48 2.15
C GLY A 61 -20.14 12.48 0.93
N LYS A 62 -20.24 11.39 0.16
CA LYS A 62 -21.20 11.27 -0.97
C LYS A 62 -22.24 10.18 -0.69
N GLN A 63 -23.48 10.40 -1.15
CA GLN A 63 -24.60 9.44 -1.04
C GLN A 63 -24.32 8.11 -1.77
N LEU A 64 -23.53 8.15 -2.85
CA LEU A 64 -23.03 6.96 -3.52
C LEU A 64 -21.66 6.56 -2.96
N PHE A 65 -21.56 5.31 -2.50
CA PHE A 65 -20.30 4.67 -2.06
C PHE A 65 -19.33 4.53 -3.23
N GLN A 66 -18.70 5.63 -3.63
CA GLN A 66 -17.64 5.60 -4.62
C GLN A 66 -16.40 4.98 -3.96
N ARG A 67 -16.08 3.74 -4.36
CA ARG A 67 -14.83 3.07 -4.00
C ARG A 67 -13.69 3.86 -4.62
N LEU A 68 -12.83 4.43 -3.77
CA LEU A 68 -11.66 5.20 -4.19
C LEU A 68 -10.43 4.32 -4.32
N CYS A 69 -10.34 3.27 -3.51
CA CYS A 69 -9.24 2.33 -3.55
C CYS A 69 -9.67 0.96 -3.00
N ASN A 70 -9.12 -0.11 -3.55
CA ASN A 70 -9.36 -1.47 -3.08
C ASN A 70 -8.07 -2.28 -3.05
N PHE A 71 -7.83 -2.93 -1.91
CA PHE A 71 -6.76 -3.91 -1.74
C PHE A 71 -7.38 -5.22 -1.31
N GLU A 72 -6.87 -6.30 -1.86
CA GLU A 72 -7.24 -7.65 -1.46
C GLU A 72 -5.99 -8.35 -0.94
N ALA A 73 -6.13 -9.18 0.09
CA ALA A 73 -5.10 -10.11 0.50
C ALA A 73 -5.69 -11.52 0.60
N ARG A 74 -4.94 -12.51 0.12
CA ARG A 74 -5.32 -13.93 0.21
C ARG A 74 -4.18 -14.71 0.85
N LYS A 75 -4.51 -15.57 1.81
CA LYS A 75 -3.55 -16.47 2.42
C LYS A 75 -3.11 -17.55 1.43
N THR A 76 -1.81 -17.79 1.34
CA THR A 76 -1.16 -18.85 0.59
C THR A 76 -0.40 -19.78 1.55
N LYS A 77 0.29 -20.80 1.03
CA LYS A 77 1.16 -21.66 1.86
C LYS A 77 2.31 -20.87 2.47
N ASP A 78 2.86 -19.92 1.73
CA ASP A 78 4.07 -19.18 2.10
C ASP A 78 3.78 -17.88 2.87
N GLY A 79 2.53 -17.39 2.85
CA GLY A 79 2.14 -16.21 3.63
C GLY A 79 0.86 -15.57 3.10
N TRP A 80 0.89 -14.25 2.87
CA TRP A 80 -0.27 -13.50 2.36
C TRP A 80 0.08 -12.77 1.08
N ASN A 81 -0.60 -13.10 -0.02
CA ASN A 81 -0.47 -12.35 -1.27
C ASN A 81 -1.41 -11.16 -1.24
N VAL A 82 -0.86 -9.95 -1.36
CA VAL A 82 -1.61 -8.71 -1.51
C VAL A 82 -1.76 -8.39 -3.00
N TYR A 83 -2.97 -8.03 -3.38
CA TYR A 83 -3.35 -7.60 -4.72
C TYR A 83 -3.85 -6.15 -4.61
N HIS A 84 -3.14 -5.22 -5.25
CA HIS A 84 -3.62 -3.85 -5.44
C HIS A 84 -4.50 -3.82 -6.68
N ARG A 85 -5.82 -3.69 -6.48
CA ARG A 85 -6.77 -3.84 -7.59
C ARG A 85 -7.11 -2.53 -8.28
N TYR A 86 -7.21 -1.43 -7.52
CA TYR A 86 -7.75 -0.18 -8.07
C TYR A 86 -7.41 1.03 -7.19
N LEU A 87 -7.06 2.14 -7.84
CA LEU A 87 -6.97 3.48 -7.24
C LEU A 87 -7.58 4.49 -8.22
N HIS A 88 -8.55 5.26 -7.76
CA HIS A 88 -9.23 6.28 -8.57
C HIS A 88 -8.27 7.42 -8.97
N ASP A 89 -8.32 7.84 -10.24
CA ASP A 89 -7.34 8.75 -10.86
C ASP A 89 -7.22 10.11 -10.16
N ASP A 90 -8.35 10.73 -9.79
CA ASP A 90 -8.39 11.98 -8.99
C ASP A 90 -7.67 11.93 -7.63
N TYR A 91 -7.25 10.74 -7.21
CA TYR A 91 -6.60 10.49 -5.93
C TYR A 91 -5.17 9.95 -6.08
N HIS A 92 -4.64 9.91 -7.30
CA HIS A 92 -3.22 9.65 -7.54
C HIS A 92 -2.37 10.77 -6.92
N GLY A 93 -1.15 10.45 -6.50
CA GLY A 93 -0.27 11.39 -5.82
C GLY A 93 -0.67 11.80 -4.39
N LEU A 94 -1.86 11.40 -3.91
CA LEU A 94 -2.36 11.73 -2.56
C LEU A 94 -1.97 10.69 -1.50
N ASN A 95 -0.97 9.85 -1.77
CA ASN A 95 -0.51 8.77 -0.88
C ASN A 95 -1.61 7.76 -0.47
N LEU A 96 -2.73 7.66 -1.21
CA LEU A 96 -3.77 6.65 -0.94
C LEU A 96 -3.25 5.22 -1.08
N GLY A 97 -2.40 4.95 -2.07
CA GLY A 97 -1.75 3.65 -2.22
C GLY A 97 -0.93 3.27 -0.99
N ARG A 98 -0.13 4.23 -0.46
CA ARG A 98 0.65 4.03 0.77
C ARG A 98 -0.24 3.76 1.98
N LEU A 99 -1.33 4.53 2.14
CA LEU A 99 -2.28 4.28 3.21
C LEU A 99 -2.83 2.85 3.09
N GLY A 100 -3.30 2.45 1.91
CA GLY A 100 -3.92 1.16 1.72
C GLY A 100 -2.98 -0.02 1.97
N PHE A 101 -1.74 0.03 1.48
CA PHE A 101 -0.73 -0.98 1.82
C PHE A 101 -0.47 -1.07 3.33
N ARG A 102 -0.40 0.07 4.04
CA ARG A 102 -0.25 0.04 5.51
C ARG A 102 -1.46 -0.53 6.24
N LEU A 103 -2.68 -0.20 5.79
CA LEU A 103 -3.90 -0.70 6.43
C LEU A 103 -4.08 -2.20 6.17
N ILE A 104 -3.70 -2.70 4.98
CA ILE A 104 -3.76 -4.14 4.70
C ILE A 104 -2.67 -4.90 5.46
N GLU A 105 -1.46 -4.36 5.60
CA GLU A 105 -0.41 -4.93 6.48
C GLU A 105 -0.92 -5.10 7.91
N ILE A 106 -1.56 -4.06 8.46
CA ILE A 106 -2.17 -4.10 9.79
C ILE A 106 -3.24 -5.18 9.88
N ALA A 107 -4.13 -5.26 8.88
CA ALA A 107 -5.18 -6.27 8.85
C ALA A 107 -4.59 -7.68 8.86
N ILE A 108 -3.63 -7.96 7.98
CA ILE A 108 -2.97 -9.26 7.88
C ILE A 108 -2.25 -9.62 9.19
N LYS A 109 -1.52 -8.66 9.79
CA LYS A 109 -0.84 -8.88 11.09
C LYS A 109 -1.83 -9.24 12.20
N LYS A 110 -3.00 -8.58 12.26
CA LYS A 110 -4.07 -8.94 13.23
C LYS A 110 -4.67 -10.31 12.97
N HIS A 111 -4.55 -10.83 11.75
CA HIS A 111 -4.92 -12.20 11.37
C HIS A 111 -3.78 -13.21 11.48
N GLY A 112 -2.71 -12.87 12.22
CA GLY A 112 -1.59 -13.77 12.47
C GLY A 112 -0.68 -13.99 11.26
N GLY A 113 -0.77 -13.16 10.23
CA GLY A 113 0.15 -13.20 9.11
C GLY A 113 1.56 -12.76 9.53
N LYS A 114 2.56 -13.48 9.03
CA LYS A 114 3.99 -13.23 9.29
C LYS A 114 4.73 -12.70 8.07
N GLU A 115 4.27 -13.05 6.88
CA GLU A 115 4.90 -12.65 5.62
C GLU A 115 3.83 -12.17 4.63
N ILE A 116 4.16 -11.11 3.89
CA ILE A 116 3.36 -10.59 2.79
C ILE A 116 4.18 -10.62 1.52
N PHE A 117 3.50 -10.96 0.42
CA PHE A 117 4.01 -10.92 -0.94
C PHE A 117 3.14 -10.00 -1.80
N LEU A 118 3.75 -9.34 -2.77
CA LEU A 118 3.07 -8.58 -3.82
C LEU A 118 3.81 -8.79 -5.12
N GLU A 119 3.10 -9.25 -6.15
CA GLU A 119 3.58 -9.17 -7.51
C GLU A 119 3.23 -7.79 -8.09
N ALA A 120 4.23 -7.05 -8.61
CA ALA A 120 3.99 -5.76 -9.23
C ALA A 120 4.98 -5.44 -10.36
N ASP A 121 4.42 -5.00 -11.49
CA ASP A 121 5.09 -4.52 -12.70
C ASP A 121 4.97 -2.99 -12.88
N ARG A 122 3.90 -2.41 -12.32
CA ARG A 122 3.66 -0.96 -12.37
C ARG A 122 4.63 -0.16 -11.51
N LYS A 123 5.36 0.76 -12.13
CA LYS A 123 6.39 1.61 -11.49
C LYS A 123 5.89 2.38 -10.27
N ASP A 124 4.66 2.89 -10.29
CA ASP A 124 4.05 3.63 -9.19
C ASP A 124 3.76 2.73 -7.97
N VAL A 125 3.33 1.49 -8.20
CA VAL A 125 3.13 0.47 -7.17
C VAL A 125 4.47 0.05 -6.58
N ILE A 126 5.47 -0.23 -7.44
CA ILE A 126 6.84 -0.57 -7.03
C ILE A 126 7.45 0.54 -6.15
N ASN A 127 7.38 1.79 -6.61
CA ASN A 127 7.84 2.96 -5.84
C ASN A 127 7.16 3.06 -4.47
N THR A 128 5.87 2.72 -4.43
CA THR A 128 5.07 2.76 -3.22
C THR A 128 5.57 1.74 -2.22
N VAL A 129 5.66 0.46 -2.59
CA VAL A 129 6.07 -0.61 -1.65
C VAL A 129 7.53 -0.54 -1.25
N LEU A 130 8.43 -0.19 -2.17
CA LEU A 130 9.83 0.09 -1.82
C LEU A 130 9.90 1.27 -0.84
N GLY A 131 9.13 2.33 -1.07
CA GLY A 131 9.03 3.45 -0.14
C GLY A 131 8.40 3.11 1.22
N LEU A 132 7.77 1.94 1.36
CA LEU A 132 7.26 1.40 2.63
C LEU A 132 8.26 0.46 3.31
N GLY A 133 9.41 0.18 2.69
CA GLY A 133 10.45 -0.70 3.22
C GLY A 133 10.33 -2.17 2.78
N TRP A 134 9.50 -2.48 1.78
CA TRP A 134 9.41 -3.85 1.27
C TRP A 134 10.70 -4.20 0.52
N ASN A 135 11.10 -5.46 0.63
CA ASN A 135 12.27 -5.99 -0.07
C ASN A 135 11.84 -6.67 -1.36
N ILE A 136 12.77 -6.72 -2.32
CA ILE A 136 12.58 -7.51 -3.54
C ILE A 136 12.83 -8.97 -3.16
N ASP A 137 11.96 -9.87 -3.63
CA ASP A 137 12.20 -11.30 -3.49
C ASP A 137 13.36 -11.70 -4.44
N PRO A 138 14.47 -12.23 -3.92
CA PRO A 138 15.62 -12.60 -4.76
C PRO A 138 15.30 -13.74 -5.73
N LYS A 139 14.23 -14.51 -5.51
CA LYS A 139 13.84 -15.63 -6.38
C LYS A 139 12.94 -15.21 -7.54
N PHE A 140 12.23 -14.09 -7.40
CA PHE A 140 11.23 -13.64 -8.36
C PHE A 140 11.30 -12.12 -8.45
N GLU A 141 11.93 -11.60 -9.51
CA GLU A 141 12.23 -10.17 -9.65
C GLU A 141 10.99 -9.28 -9.57
N VAL A 142 9.81 -9.78 -9.94
CA VAL A 142 8.50 -9.10 -9.89
C VAL A 142 7.82 -9.13 -8.52
N ASN A 143 8.32 -9.92 -7.58
CA ASN A 143 7.74 -10.12 -6.27
C ASN A 143 8.45 -9.26 -5.21
N PHE A 144 7.64 -8.65 -4.36
CA PHE A 144 8.07 -7.90 -3.19
C PHE A 144 7.64 -8.64 -1.95
N LYS A 145 8.56 -8.81 -1.00
CA LYS A 145 8.33 -9.45 0.28
C LYS A 145 8.44 -8.44 1.41
N ASN A 146 7.54 -8.55 2.38
CA ASN A 146 7.63 -7.84 3.65
C ASN A 146 7.40 -8.82 4.81
N ALA A 147 8.36 -8.90 5.73
CA ALA A 147 8.18 -9.60 6.99
C ALA A 147 7.32 -8.72 7.92
N LEU A 148 6.12 -9.19 8.23
CA LEU A 148 5.21 -8.51 9.14
C LEU A 148 5.74 -8.57 10.57
N GLY A 149 6.53 -7.58 10.95
CA GLY A 149 7.23 -7.61 12.24
C GLY A 149 8.55 -6.86 12.26
N LEU A 150 9.03 -6.36 11.12
CA LEU A 150 10.17 -5.44 11.08
C LEU A 150 10.01 -4.32 12.12
N GLU A 151 11.06 -4.14 12.91
CA GLU A 151 11.08 -3.27 14.07
C GLU A 151 11.11 -1.80 13.63
N LYS A 152 10.89 -0.88 14.57
CA LYS A 152 10.98 0.56 14.25
C LYS A 152 12.38 0.99 13.79
N SER A 153 13.38 0.19 14.11
CA SER A 153 14.80 0.31 13.73
C SER A 153 15.06 -0.06 12.26
N ASP A 154 14.16 -0.80 11.61
CA ASP A 154 14.24 -1.09 10.19
C ASP A 154 13.89 0.18 9.39
N SER A 155 14.93 0.96 9.12
CA SER A 155 14.82 2.27 8.48
C SER A 155 14.16 2.17 7.10
N LEU A 156 13.25 3.10 6.79
CA LEU A 156 12.73 3.23 5.43
C LEU A 156 13.88 3.51 4.46
N PRO A 157 13.90 2.88 3.27
CA PRO A 157 14.99 3.06 2.33
C PRO A 157 15.07 4.51 1.86
N SER A 158 16.30 5.00 1.70
CA SER A 158 16.54 6.37 1.25
C SER A 158 16.05 6.57 -0.20
N ARG A 159 15.83 7.82 -0.64
CA ARG A 159 15.49 8.10 -2.05
C ARG A 159 16.54 7.56 -3.02
N GLN A 160 17.82 7.60 -2.64
CA GLN A 160 18.92 7.06 -3.45
C GLN A 160 18.84 5.54 -3.52
N GLU A 161 18.55 4.86 -2.41
CA GLU A 161 18.39 3.41 -2.38
C GLU A 161 17.18 2.94 -3.19
N ILE A 162 16.05 3.65 -3.08
CA ILE A 162 14.87 3.39 -3.93
C ILE A 162 15.26 3.54 -5.40
N ARG A 163 15.97 4.63 -5.78
CA ARG A 163 16.47 4.81 -7.16
C ARG A 163 17.42 3.70 -7.59
N ARG A 164 18.30 3.22 -6.71
CA ARG A 164 19.21 2.09 -6.98
C ARG A 164 18.42 0.82 -7.29
N LYS A 165 17.48 0.43 -6.41
CA LYS A 165 16.60 -0.74 -6.59
C LYS A 165 15.78 -0.64 -7.88
N LEU A 166 15.31 0.55 -8.25
CA LEU A 166 14.58 0.78 -9.51
C LEU A 166 15.46 0.71 -10.75
N ARG A 167 16.73 1.15 -10.66
CA ARG A 167 17.68 1.09 -11.79
C ARG A 167 18.10 -0.35 -12.08
N GLN A 168 18.29 -1.17 -11.06
CA GLN A 168 18.56 -2.61 -11.22
C GLN A 168 17.48 -3.32 -12.05
N ARG A 169 16.23 -2.83 -12.01
CA ARG A 169 15.10 -3.31 -12.82
C ARG A 169 14.97 -2.68 -14.22
N ARG A 170 15.73 -1.62 -14.54
CA ARG A 170 15.68 -1.04 -15.89
C ARG A 170 16.43 -1.89 -16.91
N ASP A 171 17.37 -2.71 -16.46
CA ASP A 171 18.23 -3.52 -17.32
C ASP A 171 17.71 -4.95 -17.51
N GLU A 172 16.81 -5.44 -16.64
CA GLU A 172 16.17 -6.76 -16.75
C GLU A 172 14.67 -6.64 -16.43
N SER A 173 13.81 -7.06 -17.39
CA SER A 173 12.39 -7.44 -17.20
C SER A 173 11.33 -6.38 -16.79
N LEU A 174 11.30 -5.19 -17.39
CA LEU A 174 10.00 -4.49 -17.52
C LEU A 174 9.16 -5.21 -18.58
N GLY A 175 8.21 -6.04 -18.14
CA GLY A 175 7.27 -6.75 -19.00
C GLY A 175 6.70 -5.86 -20.11
N THR A 176 6.51 -6.47 -21.28
CA THR A 176 6.20 -5.89 -22.61
C THR A 176 5.15 -4.76 -22.59
N THR A 177 4.29 -4.71 -21.58
CA THR A 177 3.29 -3.67 -21.30
C THR A 177 3.86 -2.25 -21.15
N ILE A 178 5.09 -2.06 -20.64
CA ILE A 178 5.70 -0.71 -20.54
C ILE A 178 6.35 -0.28 -21.87
N ARG A 179 6.78 -1.22 -22.72
CA ARG A 179 7.26 -0.92 -24.08
C ARG A 179 6.16 -0.26 -24.90
N LEU A 180 4.93 -0.78 -24.83
CA LEU A 180 3.78 -0.28 -25.59
C LEU A 180 3.34 1.14 -25.18
N MET A 181 3.54 1.57 -23.93
CA MET A 181 3.20 2.95 -23.52
C MET A 181 4.19 4.02 -24.00
N LYS A 182 5.35 3.63 -24.55
CA LYS A 182 6.33 4.57 -25.12
C LYS A 182 6.17 4.79 -26.63
N GLU A 183 5.39 3.95 -27.30
CA GLU A 183 5.20 3.97 -28.75
C GLU A 183 3.92 4.70 -29.20
N CYS A 184 3.00 4.99 -28.28
CA CYS A 184 1.89 5.91 -28.54
C CYS A 184 2.32 7.34 -28.18
N LYS A 185 2.91 8.04 -29.15
CA LYS A 185 2.89 9.51 -29.20
C LYS A 185 1.53 9.99 -29.68
#